data_AF-A0A0F9GHA2-F1
#
_entry.id   AF-A0A0F9GHA2-F1
#
_cell.length_a   1.000
_cell.length_b   1.000
_cell.length_c   1.000
_cell.angle_alpha   90.00
_cell.angle_beta   90.00
_cell.angle_gamma   90.00
#
_symmetry.space_group_name_H-M   'P 1'
#
loop_
_entity.id
_entity.type
_entity.pdbx_description
1 polymer ?
#
loop_
_entity_poly.entity_id
_entity_poly.type
_entity_poly.pdbx_seq_one_letter_code
_entity_poly.pdbx_strand_id
1 'polypeptide(L)'
;MINNLGNTMFDNKTILITGGTGSFGKKYVKTLLERYKPKKIIIFSRDELKQFEMQQEFDQPCMRYFIGDVRDKDRLRRAMRGVNYVIHAAALKQVPAAEYNPMECIKTNINGAENVIDAALDNNVEKIIALSTDKAANPINLYGATKLASDKLFVAANNIAGGHKTTFSVV
;
A
#
# COMPACT_ATOMS: atom_id res chain seq x y z
N MET A 1 -22.27 -20.00 23.00
CA MET A 1 -21.22 -18.96 23.08
C MET A 1 -19.88 -19.65 22.90
N ILE A 2 -19.28 -19.60 21.71
CA ILE A 2 -17.94 -20.17 21.48
C ILE A 2 -16.96 -19.01 21.49
N ASN A 3 -16.23 -18.88 22.59
CA ASN A 3 -15.09 -17.99 22.72
C ASN A 3 -13.95 -18.50 21.83
N ASN A 4 -13.65 -17.77 20.76
CA ASN A 4 -12.38 -17.88 20.06
C ASN A 4 -11.65 -16.53 20.19
N LEU A 5 -11.18 -16.22 21.40
CA LEU A 5 -10.37 -15.01 21.68
C LEU A 5 -8.90 -15.24 21.29
N GLY A 6 -8.68 -15.76 20.08
CA GLY A 6 -7.42 -15.58 19.38
C GLY A 6 -7.42 -14.16 18.82
N ASN A 7 -6.37 -13.40 19.08
CA ASN A 7 -6.24 -12.05 18.53
C ASN A 7 -6.36 -12.14 17.00
N THR A 8 -7.41 -11.55 16.42
CA THR A 8 -7.65 -11.70 14.98
C THR A 8 -6.55 -10.99 14.18
N MET A 9 -6.34 -11.36 12.91
CA MET A 9 -5.14 -10.98 12.13
C MET A 9 -4.76 -9.49 12.18
N PHE A 10 -5.75 -8.59 12.28
CA PHE A 10 -5.58 -7.14 12.26
C PHE A 10 -5.84 -6.44 13.60
N ASP A 11 -6.24 -7.16 14.65
CA ASP A 11 -6.48 -6.57 15.97
C ASP A 11 -5.20 -6.08 16.62
N ASN A 12 -5.25 -4.88 17.19
CA ASN A 12 -4.10 -4.18 17.80
C ASN A 12 -2.88 -4.01 16.85
N LYS A 13 -3.10 -4.12 15.54
CA LYS A 13 -2.07 -3.93 14.51
C LYS A 13 -2.12 -2.52 13.92
N THR A 14 -0.97 -2.03 13.48
CA THR A 14 -0.83 -0.78 12.72
C THR A 14 -0.76 -1.11 11.23
N ILE A 15 -1.69 -0.58 10.45
CA ILE A 15 -1.84 -0.87 9.01
C ILE A 15 -1.63 0.42 8.24
N LEU A 16 -0.79 0.41 7.21
CA LEU A 16 -0.60 1.53 6.30
C LEU A 16 -1.12 1.18 4.91
N ILE A 17 -1.89 2.10 4.31
CA ILE A 17 -2.47 1.94 2.98
C ILE A 17 -1.98 3.07 2.10
N THR A 18 -1.02 2.77 1.20
CA THR A 18 -0.63 3.74 0.16
C THR A 18 -1.72 3.80 -0.91
N GLY A 19 -2.01 4.99 -1.44
CA GLY A 19 -3.15 5.18 -2.34
C GLY A 19 -4.49 4.99 -1.62
N GLY A 20 -4.51 5.14 -0.28
CA GLY A 20 -5.65 4.78 0.56
C GLY A 20 -6.93 5.60 0.31
N THR A 21 -6.82 6.77 -0.33
CA THR A 21 -7.99 7.58 -0.74
C THR A 21 -8.68 7.08 -2.01
N GLY A 22 -8.10 6.09 -2.71
CA GLY A 22 -8.73 5.44 -3.87
C GLY A 22 -9.90 4.54 -3.49
N SER A 23 -10.67 4.10 -4.49
CA SER A 23 -11.87 3.26 -4.29
C SER A 23 -11.59 1.97 -3.50
N PHE A 24 -10.51 1.25 -3.84
CA PHE A 24 -10.08 0.08 -3.09
C PHE A 24 -9.76 0.43 -1.63
N GLY A 25 -8.96 1.49 -1.42
CA GLY A 25 -8.55 1.93 -0.10
C GLY A 25 -9.73 2.25 0.81
N LYS A 26 -10.70 3.04 0.33
CA LYS A 26 -11.94 3.35 1.08
C LYS A 26 -12.72 2.08 1.45
N LYS A 27 -12.92 1.16 0.50
CA LYS A 27 -13.64 -0.10 0.76
C LYS A 27 -12.88 -1.01 1.75
N TYR A 28 -11.56 -1.04 1.66
CA TYR A 28 -10.72 -1.82 2.56
C TYR A 28 -10.74 -1.25 3.98
N VAL A 29 -10.65 0.07 4.13
CA VAL A 29 -10.79 0.76 5.44
C VAL A 29 -12.13 0.45 6.08
N LYS A 30 -13.24 0.57 5.32
CA LYS A 30 -14.57 0.19 5.80
C LYS A 30 -14.59 -1.26 6.31
N THR A 31 -14.01 -2.18 5.53
CA THR A 31 -13.93 -3.60 5.90
C THR A 31 -13.09 -3.82 7.16
N LEU A 32 -11.98 -3.09 7.32
CA LEU A 32 -11.13 -3.17 8.51
C LEU A 32 -11.88 -2.72 9.76
N LEU A 33 -12.58 -1.59 9.67
CA LEU A 33 -13.33 -1.01 10.80
C LEU A 33 -14.56 -1.85 11.18
N GLU A 34 -15.22 -2.50 10.21
CA GLU A 34 -16.38 -3.35 10.46
C GLU A 34 -16.02 -4.70 11.10
N ARG A 35 -14.83 -5.23 10.81
CA ARG A 35 -14.47 -6.62 11.14
C ARG A 35 -13.37 -6.75 12.20
N TYR A 36 -12.63 -5.68 12.50
CA TYR A 36 -11.43 -5.73 13.32
C TYR A 36 -11.31 -4.49 14.23
N LYS A 37 -10.38 -4.54 15.19
CA LYS A 37 -10.01 -3.48 16.13
C LYS A 37 -8.54 -3.09 15.94
N PRO A 38 -8.17 -2.46 14.82
CA PRO A 38 -6.79 -2.07 14.56
C PRO A 38 -6.32 -1.00 15.55
N LYS A 39 -5.04 -1.03 15.89
CA LYS A 39 -4.41 0.00 16.72
C LYS A 39 -4.37 1.34 15.98
N LYS A 40 -3.99 1.28 14.70
CA LYS A 40 -3.89 2.44 13.79
C LYS A 40 -4.16 2.02 12.35
N ILE A 41 -4.91 2.84 11.61
CA ILE A 41 -5.01 2.76 10.16
C ILE A 41 -4.45 4.06 9.58
N ILE A 42 -3.38 3.96 8.80
CA ILE A 42 -2.67 5.08 8.20
C ILE A 42 -3.04 5.16 6.72
N ILE A 43 -3.73 6.23 6.33
CA ILE A 43 -4.02 6.57 4.95
C ILE A 43 -2.87 7.41 4.42
N PHE A 44 -2.19 6.89 3.39
CA PHE A 44 -1.06 7.58 2.76
C PHE A 44 -1.39 7.92 1.31
N SER A 45 -1.52 9.20 1.00
CA SER A 45 -1.80 9.69 -0.36
C SER A 45 -1.41 11.16 -0.52
N ARG A 46 -1.46 11.69 -1.75
CA ARG A 46 -1.03 13.06 -2.09
C ARG A 46 -2.17 14.09 -2.09
N ASP A 47 -3.36 13.62 -2.39
CA ASP A 47 -4.53 14.46 -2.67
C ASP A 47 -5.20 14.85 -1.34
N GLU A 48 -4.94 16.08 -0.90
CA GLU A 48 -5.43 16.62 0.36
C GLU A 48 -6.95 16.69 0.39
N LEU A 49 -7.60 17.14 -0.68
CA LEU A 49 -9.06 17.21 -0.77
C LEU A 49 -9.67 15.82 -0.59
N LYS A 50 -9.14 14.79 -1.26
CA LYS A 50 -9.63 13.42 -1.07
C LYS A 50 -9.37 12.88 0.34
N GLN A 51 -8.32 13.33 1.03
CA GLN A 51 -8.11 12.96 2.43
C GLN A 51 -9.12 13.65 3.33
N PHE A 52 -9.38 14.94 3.12
CA PHE A 52 -10.41 15.70 3.85
C PHE A 52 -11.79 15.05 3.67
N GLU A 53 -12.22 14.78 2.44
CA GLU A 53 -13.49 14.10 2.17
C GLU A 53 -13.58 12.72 2.85
N MET A 54 -12.48 11.97 2.84
CA MET A 54 -12.42 10.65 3.48
C MET A 54 -12.42 10.75 5.01
N GLN A 55 -11.90 11.83 5.60
CA GLN A 55 -11.96 12.08 7.05
C GLN A 55 -13.39 12.32 7.52
N GLN A 56 -14.23 12.96 6.68
CA GLN A 56 -15.64 13.16 7.01
C GLN A 56 -16.43 11.84 7.07
N GLU A 57 -15.96 10.78 6.41
CA GLU A 57 -16.57 9.46 6.43
C GLU A 57 -15.92 8.51 7.47
N PHE A 58 -14.61 8.63 7.69
CA PHE A 58 -13.83 7.75 8.56
C PHE A 58 -13.01 8.57 9.58
N ASP A 59 -13.66 8.97 10.68
CA ASP A 59 -13.07 9.82 11.72
C ASP A 59 -12.71 9.06 13.00
N GLN A 60 -12.75 7.72 12.98
CA GLN A 60 -12.55 6.91 14.19
C GLN A 60 -11.17 7.16 14.81
N PRO A 61 -11.00 7.05 16.14
CA PRO A 61 -9.75 7.40 16.84
C PRO A 61 -8.48 6.67 16.36
N CYS A 62 -8.62 5.54 15.67
CA CYS A 62 -7.51 4.78 15.10
C CYS A 62 -7.01 5.33 13.74
N MET A 63 -7.76 6.23 13.10
CA MET A 63 -7.46 6.75 11.76
C MET A 63 -6.34 7.80 11.80
N ARG A 64 -5.40 7.73 10.86
CA ARG A 64 -4.33 8.71 10.66
C ARG A 64 -4.22 9.01 9.17
N TYR A 65 -4.05 10.27 8.82
CA TYR A 65 -4.01 10.74 7.44
C TYR A 65 -2.68 11.43 7.17
N PHE A 66 -1.87 10.82 6.32
CA PHE A 66 -0.53 11.24 6.00
C PHE A 66 -0.47 11.69 4.54
N ILE A 67 -0.23 12.98 4.33
CA ILE A 67 0.12 13.51 3.01
C ILE A 67 1.51 13.03 2.63
N GLY A 68 1.67 12.42 1.46
CA GLY A 68 2.95 11.96 0.95
C GLY A 68 2.85 11.27 -0.41
N ASP A 69 4.00 11.14 -1.08
CA ASP A 69 4.16 10.46 -2.37
C ASP A 69 5.00 9.20 -2.19
N VAL A 70 4.64 8.11 -2.89
CA VAL A 70 5.47 6.89 -2.92
C VAL A 70 6.80 7.12 -3.63
N ARG A 71 6.91 8.18 -4.42
CA ARG A 71 8.15 8.63 -5.06
C ARG A 71 9.12 9.27 -4.07
N ASP A 72 8.66 9.64 -2.86
CA ASP A 72 9.49 10.18 -1.78
C ASP A 72 9.80 9.08 -0.76
N LYS A 73 11.01 8.50 -0.88
CA LYS A 73 11.49 7.42 -0.03
C LYS A 73 11.54 7.83 1.45
N ASP A 74 12.05 9.01 1.77
CA ASP A 74 12.18 9.44 3.17
C ASP A 74 10.82 9.68 3.82
N ARG A 75 9.85 10.17 3.04
CA ARG A 75 8.47 10.32 3.51
C ARG A 75 7.82 8.97 3.81
N LEU A 76 8.04 7.96 2.94
CA LEU A 76 7.59 6.58 3.18
C LEU A 76 8.25 5.98 4.42
N ARG A 77 9.56 6.13 4.58
CA ARG A 77 10.29 5.64 5.77
C ARG A 77 9.73 6.20 7.05
N ARG A 78 9.41 7.50 7.09
CA ARG A 78 8.74 8.12 8.26
C ARG A 78 7.33 7.59 8.48
N ALA A 79 6.57 7.39 7.41
CA ALA A 79 5.19 6.89 7.48
C ALA A 79 5.10 5.43 7.95
N MET A 80 6.13 4.61 7.66
CA MET A 80 6.17 3.18 7.99
C MET A 80 6.68 2.86 9.40
N ARG A 81 7.06 3.86 10.20
CA ARG A 81 7.56 3.63 11.58
C ARG A 81 6.51 2.95 12.45
N GLY A 82 6.83 1.74 12.92
CA GLY A 82 5.94 0.94 13.77
C GLY A 82 4.73 0.35 13.05
N VAL A 83 4.75 0.32 11.72
CA VAL A 83 3.72 -0.34 10.90
C VAL A 83 3.93 -1.85 10.92
N ASN A 84 2.85 -2.61 11.13
CA ASN A 84 2.88 -4.07 11.04
C ASN A 84 2.60 -4.53 9.61
N TYR A 85 1.59 -3.95 8.94
CA TYR A 85 1.17 -4.36 7.60
C TYR A 85 1.08 -3.17 6.65
N VAL A 86 1.52 -3.39 5.40
CA VAL A 86 1.35 -2.41 4.32
C VAL A 86 0.48 -3.00 3.22
N ILE A 87 -0.55 -2.25 2.84
CA ILE A 87 -1.31 -2.48 1.61
C ILE A 87 -0.87 -1.43 0.60
N HIS A 88 -0.17 -1.87 -0.45
CA HIS A 88 0.32 -0.99 -1.49
C HIS A 88 -0.68 -0.89 -2.65
N ALA A 89 -1.52 0.14 -2.62
CA ALA A 89 -2.55 0.41 -3.63
C ALA A 89 -2.28 1.70 -4.44
N ALA A 90 -1.18 2.41 -4.19
CA ALA A 90 -0.81 3.58 -4.96
C ALA A 90 -0.28 3.18 -6.35
N ALA A 91 -0.93 3.66 -7.41
CA ALA A 91 -0.51 3.44 -8.79
C ALA A 91 -1.07 4.52 -9.73
N LEU A 92 -0.38 4.76 -10.83
CA LEU A 92 -0.96 5.40 -12.01
C LEU A 92 -1.55 4.29 -12.88
N LYS A 93 -2.90 4.18 -12.86
CA LYS A 93 -3.63 3.01 -13.35
C LYS A 93 -4.47 3.21 -14.62
N GLN A 94 -4.56 4.44 -15.12
CA GLN A 94 -5.32 4.73 -16.34
C GLN A 94 -4.43 4.52 -17.55
N VAL A 95 -4.79 3.59 -18.44
CA VAL A 95 -3.99 3.24 -19.62
C VAL A 95 -3.67 4.47 -20.48
N PRO A 96 -4.65 5.32 -20.88
CA PRO A 96 -4.33 6.50 -21.68
C PRO A 96 -3.33 7.43 -20.97
N ALA A 97 -3.52 7.68 -19.67
CA ALA A 97 -2.61 8.54 -18.92
C ALA A 97 -1.19 7.96 -18.82
N ALA A 98 -1.05 6.63 -18.74
CA ALA A 98 0.23 5.96 -18.75
C ALA A 98 0.95 6.12 -20.10
N GLU A 99 0.25 5.91 -21.21
CA GLU A 99 0.82 6.08 -22.56
C GLU A 99 1.23 7.53 -22.85
N TYR A 100 0.42 8.51 -22.41
CA TYR A 100 0.75 9.93 -22.58
C TYR A 100 1.85 10.42 -21.62
N ASN A 101 2.00 9.80 -20.44
CA ASN A 101 2.93 10.24 -19.39
C ASN A 101 3.80 9.06 -18.93
N PRO A 102 4.63 8.49 -19.81
CA PRO A 102 5.27 7.21 -19.57
C PRO A 102 6.21 7.23 -18.37
N MET A 103 7.02 8.29 -18.25
CA MET A 103 7.95 8.43 -17.13
C MET A 103 7.23 8.64 -15.80
N GLU A 104 6.05 9.25 -15.80
CA GLU A 104 5.25 9.42 -14.59
C GLU A 104 4.61 8.12 -14.13
N CYS A 105 4.24 7.25 -15.09
CA CYS A 105 3.80 5.89 -14.81
C CYS A 105 4.96 5.07 -14.22
N ILE A 106 6.14 5.10 -14.83
CA ILE A 106 7.36 4.41 -14.35
C ILE A 106 7.74 4.86 -12.93
N LYS A 107 7.87 6.19 -12.70
CA LYS A 107 8.23 6.73 -11.38
C LYS A 107 7.25 6.29 -10.29
N THR A 108 5.95 6.21 -10.60
CA THR A 108 4.94 5.81 -9.61
C THR A 108 4.94 4.31 -9.38
N ASN A 109 4.90 3.52 -10.46
CA ASN A 109 4.59 2.10 -10.38
C ASN A 109 5.83 1.23 -10.15
N ILE A 110 7.01 1.68 -10.62
CA ILE A 110 8.30 0.98 -10.49
C ILE A 110 9.12 1.60 -9.36
N ASN A 111 9.56 2.86 -9.50
CA ASN A 111 10.40 3.48 -8.46
C ASN A 111 9.63 3.67 -7.14
N GLY A 112 8.33 3.96 -7.21
CA GLY A 112 7.48 3.99 -6.02
C GLY A 112 7.34 2.63 -5.35
N ALA A 113 7.32 1.53 -6.11
CA ALA A 113 7.30 0.18 -5.55
C ALA A 113 8.64 -0.16 -4.88
N GLU A 114 9.76 0.16 -5.51
CA GLU A 114 11.11 0.04 -4.93
C GLU A 114 11.23 0.81 -3.61
N ASN A 115 10.78 2.07 -3.58
CA ASN A 115 10.77 2.87 -2.35
C ASN A 115 9.91 2.24 -1.24
N VAL A 116 8.77 1.63 -1.59
CA VAL A 116 7.90 0.93 -0.64
C VAL A 116 8.59 -0.32 -0.08
N ILE A 117 9.27 -1.08 -0.94
CA ILE A 117 10.05 -2.27 -0.53
C ILE A 117 11.15 -1.85 0.46
N ASP A 118 11.96 -0.87 0.08
CA ASP A 118 13.07 -0.40 0.92
C ASP A 118 12.59 0.15 2.25
N ALA A 119 11.55 1.00 2.23
CA ALA A 119 11.00 1.56 3.45
C ALA A 119 10.40 0.49 4.36
N ALA A 120 9.84 -0.58 3.80
CA ALA A 120 9.29 -1.69 4.56
C ALA A 120 10.38 -2.56 5.22
N LEU A 121 11.49 -2.82 4.50
CA LEU A 121 12.66 -3.50 5.05
C LEU A 121 13.27 -2.68 6.20
N ASP A 122 13.54 -1.40 5.95
CA ASP A 122 14.13 -0.47 6.92
C ASP A 122 13.31 -0.33 8.22
N ASN A 123 11.99 -0.47 8.12
CA ASN A 123 11.08 -0.32 9.26
C ASN A 123 10.62 -1.67 9.86
N ASN A 124 11.15 -2.80 9.38
CA ASN A 124 10.76 -4.14 9.84
C ASN A 124 9.24 -4.34 9.80
N VAL A 125 8.59 -3.94 8.70
CA VAL A 125 7.18 -4.26 8.45
C VAL A 125 7.03 -5.78 8.37
N GLU A 126 5.95 -6.37 8.90
CA GLU A 126 5.77 -7.83 8.90
C GLU A 126 5.37 -8.35 7.51
N LYS A 127 4.35 -7.73 6.91
CA LYS A 127 3.84 -8.17 5.60
C LYS A 127 3.45 -7.00 4.72
N ILE A 128 3.74 -7.15 3.44
CA ILE A 128 3.36 -6.21 2.38
C ILE A 128 2.54 -6.97 1.35
N ILE A 129 1.40 -6.38 1.00
CA ILE A 129 0.51 -6.85 -0.04
C ILE A 129 0.44 -5.74 -1.10
N ALA A 130 1.06 -5.99 -2.24
CA ALA A 130 1.00 -5.08 -3.39
C ALA A 130 -0.15 -5.47 -4.31
N LEU A 131 -0.95 -4.48 -4.70
CA LEU A 131 -2.04 -4.72 -5.65
C LEU A 131 -1.51 -4.69 -7.08
N SER A 132 -1.90 -5.68 -7.86
CA SER A 132 -1.65 -5.78 -9.29
C SER A 132 -2.95 -5.73 -10.09
N THR A 133 -2.91 -6.24 -11.32
CA THR A 133 -3.97 -6.19 -12.33
C THR A 133 -3.76 -7.31 -13.33
N ASP A 134 -4.86 -7.79 -13.91
CA ASP A 134 -4.84 -8.71 -15.06
C ASP A 134 -3.94 -8.24 -16.22
N LYS A 135 -3.81 -6.92 -16.44
CA LYS A 135 -2.99 -6.31 -17.50
C LYS A 135 -1.49 -6.56 -17.34
N ALA A 136 -1.04 -7.01 -16.16
CA ALA A 136 0.34 -7.42 -15.94
C ALA A 136 0.65 -8.80 -16.57
N ALA A 137 -0.37 -9.62 -16.83
CA ALA A 137 -0.21 -10.89 -17.53
C ALA A 137 -0.10 -10.63 -19.04
N ASN A 138 1.10 -10.82 -19.60
CA ASN A 138 1.42 -10.57 -21.01
C ASN A 138 1.01 -9.14 -21.47
N PRO A 139 1.64 -8.10 -20.92
CA PRO A 139 1.18 -6.73 -21.07
C PRO A 139 1.32 -6.21 -22.50
N ILE A 140 0.26 -5.55 -22.99
CA ILE A 140 0.23 -4.88 -24.31
C ILE A 140 0.30 -3.34 -24.21
N ASN A 141 0.37 -2.80 -22.99
CA ASN A 141 0.42 -1.36 -22.71
C ASN A 141 1.38 -1.08 -21.55
N LEU A 142 1.81 0.18 -21.42
CA LEU A 142 2.81 0.59 -20.44
C LEU A 142 2.33 0.43 -19.00
N TYR A 143 1.05 0.67 -18.72
CA TYR A 143 0.50 0.42 -17.38
C TYR A 143 0.68 -1.06 -16.98
N GLY A 144 0.31 -1.99 -17.87
CA GLY A 144 0.52 -3.42 -17.67
C GLY A 144 1.99 -3.77 -17.51
N ALA A 145 2.87 -3.23 -18.36
CA ALA A 145 4.30 -3.50 -18.31
C ALA A 145 4.95 -3.02 -17.00
N THR A 146 4.59 -1.82 -16.53
CA THR A 146 5.07 -1.29 -15.25
C THR A 146 4.52 -2.08 -14.06
N LYS A 147 3.30 -2.62 -14.15
CA LYS A 147 2.75 -3.50 -13.12
C LYS A 147 3.42 -4.87 -13.10
N LEU A 148 3.71 -5.47 -14.25
CA LEU A 148 4.52 -6.69 -14.31
C LEU A 148 5.89 -6.48 -13.66
N ALA A 149 6.57 -5.36 -13.97
CA ALA A 149 7.84 -5.03 -13.35
C ALA A 149 7.71 -4.84 -11.82
N SER A 150 6.70 -4.09 -11.38
CA SER A 150 6.35 -3.90 -9.96
C SER A 150 6.15 -5.24 -9.25
N ASP A 151 5.40 -6.16 -9.84
CA ASP A 151 5.12 -7.47 -9.27
C ASP A 151 6.40 -8.30 -9.12
N LYS A 152 7.27 -8.26 -10.13
CA LYS A 152 8.58 -8.93 -10.07
C LYS A 152 9.46 -8.33 -8.99
N LEU A 153 9.46 -7.01 -8.79
CA LEU A 153 10.19 -6.36 -7.71
C LEU A 153 9.72 -6.84 -6.34
N PHE A 154 8.41 -6.83 -6.08
CA PHE A 154 7.86 -7.31 -4.80
C PHE A 154 8.18 -8.78 -4.55
N VAL A 155 8.03 -9.65 -5.55
CA VAL A 155 8.37 -11.08 -5.38
C VAL A 155 9.86 -11.27 -5.14
N ALA A 156 10.72 -10.63 -5.95
CA ALA A 156 12.17 -10.73 -5.84
C ALA A 156 12.70 -10.13 -4.53
N ALA A 157 11.99 -9.17 -3.93
CA ALA A 157 12.34 -8.59 -2.63
C ALA A 157 12.46 -9.65 -1.52
N ASN A 158 11.72 -10.77 -1.62
CA ASN A 158 11.86 -11.88 -0.68
C ASN A 158 13.27 -12.52 -0.71
N ASN A 159 14.00 -12.46 -1.83
CA ASN A 159 15.37 -12.97 -1.93
C ASN A 159 16.37 -12.07 -1.18
N ILE A 160 16.13 -10.76 -1.18
CA ILE A 160 17.00 -9.76 -0.51
C ILE A 160 16.54 -9.44 0.90
N ALA A 161 15.40 -9.96 1.35
CA ALA A 161 14.94 -9.81 2.73
C ALA A 161 15.96 -10.38 3.73
N GLY A 162 16.81 -11.33 3.33
CA GLY A 162 18.09 -11.60 4.03
C GLY A 162 17.98 -11.95 5.53
N GLY A 163 16.85 -12.52 5.97
CA GLY A 163 16.57 -12.84 7.37
C GLY A 163 15.68 -11.82 8.10
N HIS A 164 15.33 -10.70 7.47
CA HIS A 164 14.24 -9.84 7.95
C HIS A 164 12.92 -10.61 7.99
N LYS A 165 12.08 -10.29 8.98
CA LYS A 165 10.72 -10.86 9.08
C LYS A 165 9.76 -10.40 7.98
N THR A 166 10.17 -9.42 7.18
CA THR A 166 9.37 -8.77 6.15
C THR A 166 9.09 -9.74 5.01
N THR A 167 7.81 -9.99 4.75
CA THR A 167 7.38 -10.82 3.60
C THR A 167 6.62 -9.98 2.58
N PHE A 168 6.85 -10.26 1.30
CA PHE A 168 6.25 -9.53 0.19
C PHE A 168 5.37 -10.45 -0.65
N SER A 169 4.16 -9.98 -0.96
CA SER A 169 3.18 -10.68 -1.79
C SER A 169 2.50 -9.73 -2.75
N VAL A 170 1.97 -10.29 -3.83
CA VAL A 170 1.26 -9.57 -4.90
C VAL A 170 -0.10 -10.23 -5.08
N VAL A 171 -1.14 -9.43 -5.27
CA VAL A 171 -2.53 -9.88 -5.51
C VAL A 171 -3.20 -9.15 -6.66
#